data_AF-A0A8B7N1D4-F1
#
_entry.id   AF-A0A8B7N1D4-F1
#
_cell.length_a   1.000
_cell.length_b   1.000
_cell.length_c   1.000
_cell.angle_alpha   90.00
_cell.angle_beta   90.00
_cell.angle_gamma   90.00
#
_symmetry.space_group_name_H-M   'P 1'
#
loop_
_entity.id
_entity.type
_entity.pdbx_description
1 polymer ?
#
loop_
_entity_poly.entity_id
_entity_poly.type
_entity_poly.pdbx_seq_one_letter_code
_entity_poly.pdbx_strand_id
1 'polypeptide(L)'
;MWAAHVAVKIPKFNVFNVKRWFTQAEHQFRLGRITSPAAKFFYVYTNLPEDVLNGLSEETASGDDYERIKTELINTFSESKPQLFDKLMAQQGNYLGQKPTLCLRKMQEVANQLGVGEDIVRIKFLKGVPDDIRPILVTY
;
A
#
# COMPACT_ATOMS: atom_id res chain seq x y z
N MET A 1 30.25 -21.07 17.42
CA MET A 1 28.85 -20.59 17.33
C MET A 1 28.61 -20.07 15.93
N TRP A 2 28.02 -20.87 15.04
CA TRP A 2 27.61 -20.38 13.73
C TRP A 2 26.31 -19.59 13.91
N ALA A 3 26.38 -18.26 13.79
CA ALA A 3 25.19 -17.45 13.75
C ALA A 3 24.44 -17.81 12.46
N ALA A 4 23.31 -18.50 12.59
CA ALA A 4 22.41 -18.75 11.48
C ALA A 4 22.01 -17.40 10.88
N HIS A 5 22.47 -17.12 9.66
CA HIS A 5 22.02 -15.95 8.92
C HIS A 5 20.54 -16.16 8.63
N VAL A 6 19.67 -15.39 9.29
CA VAL A 6 18.23 -15.44 9.02
C VAL A 6 18.06 -15.04 7.56
N ALA A 7 17.69 -16.00 6.71
CA ALA A 7 17.43 -15.75 5.31
C ALA A 7 16.35 -14.65 5.22
N VAL A 8 16.73 -13.50 4.69
CA VAL A 8 15.82 -12.35 4.54
C VAL A 8 14.78 -12.72 3.51
N LYS A 9 13.60 -13.12 3.98
CA LYS A 9 12.47 -13.47 3.12
C LYS A 9 11.70 -12.20 2.80
N ILE A 10 12.04 -11.59 1.68
CA ILE A 10 11.31 -10.43 1.18
C ILE A 10 9.95 -10.93 0.68
N PRO A 11 8.85 -10.29 1.08
CA PRO A 11 7.53 -10.63 0.56
C PRO A 11 7.47 -10.38 -0.95
N LYS A 12 6.65 -11.17 -1.67
CA LYS A 12 6.37 -10.91 -3.09
C LYS A 12 5.93 -9.47 -3.30
N PHE A 13 6.45 -8.82 -4.33
CA PHE A 13 6.12 -7.45 -4.66
C PHE A 13 4.61 -7.26 -4.85
N ASN A 14 4.05 -6.22 -4.23
CA ASN A 14 2.63 -5.89 -4.33
C ASN A 14 2.46 -4.50 -4.95
N VAL A 15 2.15 -4.52 -6.26
CA VAL A 15 1.94 -3.32 -7.09
C VAL A 15 0.81 -2.43 -6.55
N PHE A 16 -0.22 -3.01 -5.93
CA PHE A 16 -1.36 -2.27 -5.39
C PHE A 16 -1.05 -1.53 -4.08
N ASN A 17 0.06 -1.85 -3.40
CA ASN A 17 0.40 -1.21 -2.15
C ASN A 17 1.92 -1.18 -1.91
N VAL A 18 2.62 -0.50 -2.82
CA VAL A 18 4.09 -0.38 -2.82
C VAL A 18 4.62 0.22 -1.52
N LYS A 19 3.94 1.22 -0.95
CA LYS A 19 4.32 1.81 0.36
C LYS A 19 4.34 0.76 1.48
N ARG A 20 3.29 -0.05 1.61
CA ARG A 20 3.24 -1.12 2.63
C ARG A 20 4.26 -2.20 2.37
N TRP A 21 4.51 -2.54 1.10
CA TRP A 21 5.54 -3.50 0.73
C TRP A 21 6.93 -3.04 1.20
N PHE A 22 7.29 -1.77 0.97
CA PHE A 22 8.54 -1.19 1.47
C PHE A 22 8.63 -1.23 3.00
N THR A 23 7.55 -0.89 3.72
CA THR A 23 7.53 -1.01 5.18
C THR A 23 7.82 -2.44 5.64
N GLN A 24 7.19 -3.43 5.00
CA GLN A 24 7.44 -4.84 5.33
C GLN A 24 8.87 -5.27 5.00
N ALA A 25 9.42 -4.84 3.86
CA ALA A 25 10.81 -5.09 3.49
C ALA A 25 11.80 -4.47 4.49
N GLU A 26 11.55 -3.24 4.97
CA GLU A 26 12.38 -2.58 5.99
C GLU A 26 12.39 -3.34 7.32
N HIS A 27 11.26 -3.89 7.75
CA HIS A 27 11.23 -4.77 8.92
C HIS A 27 12.07 -6.03 8.70
N GLN A 28 12.02 -6.64 7.52
CA GLN A 28 12.85 -7.81 7.19
C GLN A 28 14.35 -7.46 7.14
N PHE A 29 14.71 -6.30 6.60
CA PHE A 29 16.09 -5.82 6.62
C PHE A 29 16.61 -5.62 8.05
N ARG A 30 15.78 -5.07 8.94
CA ARG A 30 16.12 -4.92 10.36
C ARG A 30 16.32 -6.28 11.04
N LEU A 31 15.45 -7.25 10.76
CA LEU A 31 15.57 -8.62 11.29
C LEU A 31 16.83 -9.33 10.78
N GLY A 32 17.16 -9.16 9.50
CA GLY A 32 18.36 -9.71 8.86
C GLY A 32 19.64 -8.93 9.13
N ARG A 33 19.60 -7.86 9.94
CA ARG A 33 20.74 -6.95 10.21
C ARG A 33 21.37 -6.35 8.95
N ILE A 34 20.57 -6.13 7.91
CA ILE A 34 21.01 -5.46 6.67
C ILE A 34 20.99 -3.96 6.90
N THR A 35 22.17 -3.39 7.12
CA THR A 35 22.36 -1.95 7.36
C THR A 35 22.84 -1.20 6.11
N SER A 36 23.53 -1.89 5.20
CA SER A 36 24.06 -1.28 3.97
C SER A 36 22.94 -0.84 3.02
N PRO A 37 22.87 0.44 2.61
CA PRO A 37 21.92 0.92 1.61
C PRO A 37 22.03 0.16 0.28
N ALA A 38 23.25 -0.07 -0.20
CA ALA A 38 23.50 -0.84 -1.42
C ALA A 38 22.96 -2.28 -1.31
N ALA A 39 23.15 -2.94 -0.17
CA ALA A 39 22.59 -4.27 0.05
C ALA A 39 21.05 -4.24 -0.04
N LYS A 40 20.39 -3.27 0.60
CA LYS A 40 18.93 -3.11 0.51
C LYS A 40 18.46 -2.86 -0.91
N PHE A 41 19.21 -2.06 -1.70
CA PHE A 41 18.93 -1.84 -3.11
C PHE A 41 18.93 -3.16 -3.89
N PHE A 42 20.00 -3.97 -3.80
CA PHE A 42 20.07 -5.25 -4.51
C PHE A 42 18.97 -6.23 -4.08
N TYR A 43 18.67 -6.26 -2.78
CA TYR A 43 17.57 -7.06 -2.25
C TYR A 43 16.21 -6.64 -2.81
N VAL A 44 15.94 -5.34 -2.91
CA VAL A 44 14.72 -4.83 -3.55
C VAL A 44 14.72 -5.18 -5.03
N TYR A 45 15.77 -4.82 -5.76
CA TYR A 45 15.90 -5.01 -7.21
C TYR A 45 15.66 -6.47 -7.63
N THR A 46 16.28 -7.43 -6.93
CA THR A 46 16.11 -8.87 -7.21
C THR A 46 14.73 -9.43 -6.88
N ASN A 47 13.93 -8.72 -6.08
CA ASN A 47 12.57 -9.13 -5.72
C ASN A 47 11.48 -8.41 -6.53
N LEU A 48 11.87 -7.51 -7.45
CA LEU A 48 10.93 -6.86 -8.37
C LEU A 48 10.65 -7.76 -9.58
N PRO A 49 9.40 -7.81 -10.07
CA PRO A 49 9.08 -8.48 -11.32
C PRO A 49 9.63 -7.69 -12.52
N GLU A 50 9.92 -8.39 -13.62
CA GLU A 50 10.47 -7.78 -14.85
C GLU A 50 9.61 -6.63 -15.38
N ASP A 51 8.28 -6.73 -15.29
CA ASP A 51 7.34 -5.68 -15.69
C ASP A 51 7.60 -4.35 -14.95
N VAL A 52 8.00 -4.44 -13.68
CA VAL A 52 8.30 -3.28 -12.84
C VAL A 52 9.70 -2.75 -13.13
N LEU A 53 10.66 -3.64 -13.39
CA LEU A 53 12.03 -3.26 -13.75
C LEU A 53 12.07 -2.49 -15.08
N ASN A 54 11.27 -2.90 -16.07
CA ASN A 54 11.15 -2.21 -17.36
C ASN A 54 10.57 -0.79 -17.24
N GLY A 55 9.85 -0.50 -16.16
CA GLY A 55 9.28 0.82 -15.88
C GLY A 55 10.19 1.75 -15.07
N LEU A 56 11.36 1.29 -14.63
CA LEU A 56 12.33 2.11 -13.91
C LEU A 56 13.18 2.93 -14.88
N SER A 57 13.51 4.16 -14.48
CA SER A 57 14.50 4.97 -15.19
C SER A 57 15.89 4.34 -15.14
N GLU A 58 16.65 4.49 -16.22
CA GLU A 58 18.01 3.94 -16.38
C GLU A 58 18.98 4.44 -15.28
N GLU A 59 18.75 5.67 -14.79
CA GLU A 59 19.51 6.29 -13.70
C GLU A 59 19.31 5.58 -12.36
N THR A 60 18.12 5.02 -12.11
CA THR A 60 17.81 4.28 -10.88
C THR A 60 18.18 2.81 -11.02
N ALA A 61 18.10 2.24 -12.23
CA ALA A 61 18.51 0.87 -12.50
C ALA A 61 20.03 0.67 -12.39
N SER A 62 20.82 1.69 -12.72
CA SER A 62 22.29 1.63 -12.72
C SER A 62 22.93 2.09 -11.40
N GLY A 63 22.13 2.63 -10.47
CA GLY A 63 22.60 3.09 -9.17
C GLY A 63 22.62 1.99 -8.10
N ASP A 64 23.02 2.38 -6.89
CA ASP A 64 22.95 1.56 -5.68
C ASP A 64 22.15 2.26 -4.55
N ASP A 65 21.42 3.32 -4.91
CA ASP A 65 20.67 4.15 -3.97
C ASP A 65 19.27 3.60 -3.72
N TYR A 66 19.10 3.07 -2.50
CA TYR A 66 17.84 2.55 -2.00
C TYR A 66 16.74 3.63 -1.91
N GLU A 67 17.06 4.87 -1.53
CA GLU A 67 16.06 5.92 -1.37
C GLU A 67 15.53 6.38 -2.73
N ARG A 68 16.39 6.36 -3.75
CA ARG A 68 16.02 6.68 -5.13
C ARG A 68 15.02 5.68 -5.71
N ILE A 69 15.34 4.39 -5.66
CA ILE A 69 14.44 3.33 -6.16
C ILE A 69 13.13 3.28 -5.39
N LYS A 70 13.18 3.54 -4.07
CA LYS A 70 11.99 3.62 -3.23
C LYS A 70 11.09 4.77 -3.64
N THR A 71 11.65 5.96 -3.84
CA THR A 71 10.88 7.15 -4.22
C THR A 71 10.25 6.99 -5.60
N GLU A 72 11.01 6.49 -6.57
CA GLU A 72 10.53 6.25 -7.93
C GLU A 72 9.42 5.20 -7.95
N LEU A 73 9.62 4.03 -7.33
CA LEU A 73 8.58 3.00 -7.27
C LEU A 73 7.32 3.50 -6.55
N ILE A 74 7.48 4.26 -5.47
CA ILE A 74 6.32 4.87 -4.80
C ILE A 74 5.63 5.85 -5.73
N ASN A 75 6.34 6.66 -6.53
CA ASN A 75 5.70 7.63 -7.42
C ASN A 75 5.04 6.95 -8.63
N THR A 76 5.71 5.98 -9.25
CA THR A 76 5.23 5.25 -10.43
C THR A 76 4.01 4.38 -10.12
N PHE A 77 4.01 3.74 -8.94
CA PHE A 77 2.93 2.83 -8.52
C PHE A 77 2.05 3.39 -7.41
N SER A 78 2.22 4.66 -7.01
CA SER A 78 1.20 5.34 -6.21
C SER A 78 -0.04 5.39 -7.09
N GLU A 79 -1.10 4.70 -6.65
CA GLU A 79 -2.40 4.78 -7.30
C GLU A 79 -2.72 6.26 -7.58
N SER A 80 -2.99 6.56 -8.86
CA SER A 80 -3.28 7.93 -9.25
C SER A 80 -4.57 8.38 -8.55
N LYS A 81 -4.70 9.68 -8.21
CA LYS A 81 -5.90 10.21 -7.55
C LYS A 81 -7.23 9.75 -8.20
N PRO A 82 -7.34 9.65 -9.54
CA PRO A 82 -8.54 9.09 -10.18
C PRO A 82 -8.79 7.62 -9.83
N GLN A 83 -7.77 6.77 -9.84
CA GLN A 83 -7.90 5.34 -9.50
C GLN A 83 -8.26 5.11 -8.04
N LEU A 84 -7.67 5.89 -7.13
CA LEU A 84 -8.05 5.88 -5.72
C LEU A 84 -9.51 6.33 -5.54
N PHE A 85 -9.94 7.35 -6.28
CA PHE A 85 -11.32 7.83 -6.26
C PHE A 85 -12.29 6.78 -6.82
N ASP A 86 -11.95 6.14 -7.93
CA ASP A 86 -12.72 5.03 -8.51
C ASP A 86 -12.79 3.85 -7.53
N LYS A 87 -11.71 3.54 -6.81
CA LYS A 87 -11.68 2.51 -5.77
C LYS A 87 -12.56 2.87 -4.59
N LEU A 88 -12.56 4.13 -4.15
CA LEU A 88 -13.49 4.64 -3.13
C LEU A 88 -14.95 4.55 -3.62
N MET A 89 -15.19 4.84 -4.89
CA MET A 89 -16.53 4.78 -5.48
C MET A 89 -17.02 3.35 -5.74
N ALA A 90 -16.11 2.44 -6.10
CA ALA A 90 -16.33 1.03 -6.39
C ALA A 90 -16.36 0.15 -5.14
N GLN A 91 -15.98 0.66 -3.95
CA GLN A 91 -16.36 0.07 -2.67
C GLN A 91 -17.87 0.19 -2.50
N GLN A 92 -18.59 -0.64 -3.24
CA GLN A 92 -19.99 -0.92 -3.00
C GLN A 92 -20.08 -1.87 -1.82
N GLY A 93 -21.00 -1.48 -0.95
CA GLY A 93 -21.34 -2.15 0.28
C GLY A 93 -21.81 -3.56 0.13
N ASN A 94 -20.91 -4.53 0.04
CA ASN A 94 -21.26 -5.90 0.37
C ASN A 94 -21.29 -6.04 1.90
N TYR A 95 -22.19 -5.28 2.55
CA TYR A 95 -22.42 -5.26 4.00
C TYR A 95 -23.13 -6.52 4.49
N LEU A 96 -23.53 -7.41 3.57
CA LEU A 96 -24.15 -8.70 3.87
C LEU A 96 -23.16 -9.73 4.44
N GLY A 97 -21.84 -9.46 4.42
CA GLY A 97 -20.84 -10.40 4.95
C GLY A 97 -19.59 -9.80 5.64
N GLN A 98 -19.33 -8.48 5.53
CA GLN A 98 -18.19 -7.84 6.22
C GLN A 98 -18.67 -6.87 7.32
N LYS A 99 -17.95 -6.87 8.46
CA LYS A 99 -18.19 -5.93 9.57
C LYS A 99 -18.14 -4.48 9.06
N PRO A 100 -19.16 -3.64 9.33
CA PRO A 100 -19.21 -2.25 8.87
C PRO A 100 -17.97 -1.43 9.26
N THR A 101 -17.40 -1.69 10.45
CA THR A 101 -16.16 -1.06 10.94
C THR A 101 -14.95 -1.33 10.04
N LEU A 102 -14.84 -2.53 9.46
CA LEU A 102 -13.76 -2.85 8.53
C LEU A 102 -13.94 -2.14 7.19
N CYS A 103 -15.20 -1.96 6.75
CA CYS A 103 -15.52 -1.20 5.55
C CYS A 103 -15.16 0.28 5.73
N LEU A 104 -15.56 0.88 6.86
CA LEU A 104 -15.18 2.25 7.24
C LEU A 104 -13.67 2.45 7.25
N ARG A 105 -12.93 1.55 7.91
CA ARG A 105 -11.47 1.67 7.99
C ARG A 105 -10.83 1.64 6.60
N LYS A 106 -11.29 0.76 5.70
CA LYS A 106 -10.79 0.71 4.32
C LYS A 106 -11.11 1.99 3.55
N MET A 107 -12.34 2.52 3.67
CA MET A 107 -12.73 3.78 3.03
C MET A 107 -11.93 4.97 3.56
N GLN A 108 -11.70 5.05 4.87
CA GLN A 108 -10.85 6.07 5.50
C GLN A 108 -9.39 5.96 5.06
N GLU A 109 -8.83 4.75 4.94
CA GLU A 109 -7.48 4.55 4.41
C GLU A 109 -7.34 5.10 2.98
N VAL A 110 -8.32 4.83 2.11
CA VAL A 110 -8.33 5.35 0.72
C VAL A 110 -8.55 6.86 0.68
N ALA A 111 -9.42 7.40 1.52
CA ALA A 111 -9.68 8.84 1.59
C ALA A 111 -8.48 9.64 2.12
N ASN A 112 -7.77 9.11 3.12
CA ASN A 112 -6.52 9.68 3.62
C ASN A 112 -5.43 9.70 2.53
N GLN A 113 -5.38 8.67 1.68
CA GLN A 113 -4.47 8.63 0.54
C GLN A 113 -4.85 9.66 -0.55
N LEU A 114 -6.14 9.96 -0.69
CA LEU A 114 -6.66 10.97 -1.61
C LEU A 114 -6.59 12.40 -1.07
N GLY A 115 -6.45 12.58 0.25
CA GLY A 115 -6.65 13.88 0.90
C GLY A 115 -8.11 14.35 0.86
N VAL A 116 -9.05 13.41 0.76
CA VAL A 116 -10.49 13.68 0.69
C VAL A 116 -11.04 13.84 2.10
N GLY A 117 -11.83 14.90 2.32
CA GLY A 117 -12.43 15.20 3.61
C GLY A 117 -13.31 14.07 4.15
N GLU A 118 -13.35 13.93 5.47
CA GLU A 118 -14.10 12.88 6.18
C GLU A 118 -15.60 12.89 5.81
N ASP A 119 -16.14 14.05 5.44
CA ASP A 119 -17.52 14.22 4.98
C ASP A 119 -17.86 13.37 3.75
N ILE A 120 -16.94 13.27 2.78
CA ILE A 120 -17.16 12.49 1.56
C ILE A 120 -17.16 10.99 1.88
N VAL A 121 -16.31 10.56 2.81
CA VAL A 121 -16.29 9.18 3.33
C VAL A 121 -17.59 8.87 4.05
N ARG A 122 -18.05 9.77 4.91
CA ARG A 122 -19.31 9.62 5.66
C ARG A 122 -20.51 9.53 4.72
N ILE A 123 -20.62 10.43 3.75
CA ILE A 123 -21.69 10.41 2.74
C ILE A 123 -21.66 9.10 1.95
N LYS A 124 -20.47 8.64 1.51
CA LYS A 124 -20.35 7.41 0.74
C LYS A 124 -20.70 6.18 1.58
N PHE A 125 -20.24 6.12 2.83
CA PHE A 125 -20.55 5.05 3.76
C PHE A 125 -22.06 4.97 4.02
N LEU A 126 -22.70 6.10 4.33
CA LEU A 126 -24.15 6.16 4.54
C LEU A 126 -24.94 5.69 3.32
N LYS A 127 -24.50 6.07 2.10
CA LYS A 127 -25.11 5.60 0.85
C LYS A 127 -24.93 4.10 0.59
N GLY A 128 -23.84 3.50 1.09
CA GLY A 128 -23.59 2.07 0.91
C GLY A 128 -24.39 1.21 1.89
N VAL A 129 -24.60 1.68 3.12
CA VAL A 129 -25.24 0.91 4.18
C VAL A 129 -26.70 0.60 3.83
N PRO A 130 -27.19 -0.65 4.05
CA PRO A 130 -28.60 -1.02 3.88
C PRO A 130 -29.55 -0.07 4.61
N ASP A 131 -30.71 0.19 4.01
CA ASP A 131 -31.68 1.15 4.54
C ASP A 131 -32.15 0.80 5.97
N ASP A 132 -32.10 -0.47 6.37
CA ASP A 132 -32.48 -0.94 7.70
C ASP A 132 -31.58 -0.43 8.83
N ILE A 133 -30.29 -0.18 8.56
CA ILE A 133 -29.29 0.28 9.56
C ILE A 133 -28.88 1.74 9.37
N ARG A 134 -29.25 2.36 8.24
CA ARG A 134 -29.04 3.79 7.98
C ARG A 134 -29.70 4.71 9.02
N PRO A 135 -30.95 4.52 9.49
CA PRO A 135 -31.57 5.46 10.43
C PRO A 135 -30.88 5.49 11.80
N ILE A 136 -30.25 4.40 12.24
CA ILE A 136 -29.53 4.32 13.52
C ILE A 136 -28.24 5.15 13.49
N LEU A 137 -27.67 5.37 12.30
CA LEU A 137 -26.38 6.05 12.10
C LEU A 137 -26.53 7.55 11.78
N VAL A 138 -27.72 8.00 11.35
CA VAL A 138 -27.98 9.41 11.01
C VAL A 138 -28.30 10.25 12.25
N THR A 139 -28.64 9.62 13.38
CA THR A 139 -29.09 10.31 14.61
C THR A 139 -27.96 10.83 15.52
N TYR A 140 -26.69 10.82 15.10
CA TYR A 140 -25.56 11.37 15.88
C TYR A 140 -24.64 12.28 15.06
#